data_AF-A0A3S0K7K8-F1
#
_entry.id   AF-A0A3S0K7K8-F1
#
_cell.length_a   1.000
_cell.length_b   1.000
_cell.length_c   1.000
_cell.angle_alpha   90.00
_cell.angle_beta   90.00
_cell.angle_gamma   90.00
#
_symmetry.space_group_name_H-M   'P 1'
#
loop_
_entity.id
_entity.type
_entity.pdbx_description
1 polymer ?
#
loop_
_entity_poly.entity_id
_entity_poly.type
_entity_poly.pdbx_seq_one_letter_code
_entity_poly.pdbx_strand_id
1 'polypeptide(L)'
;MSIPRRGRPLRSGPVELEWGALDGRLDGLFPFLLVAERGPWRGRFKDGGPGNERRGLFGIADLSPSRSAGAYAGLILPVSSCRDPAVRTALEDTVRLFKARDGRKRAERRREAQTLLDAVGGGFTLLQDGDTAGFLGLARTPALFGALHRCFDHVTRLRDDPAGAVEVLATEPFPWRSYGEALEWYHAPFDDRPHPWSHLATMLVFGRAAGIGPWLEHWGTRHSVTVPELRLADHFTLRPDLPDAGLSVAFRFSGCYTVWLDIAANGQTVRIDCTDVFPPFRDLVEWAKRIDAGETQVAVEIDEEGPLKRLELLGTDQPGKGFLTIMETFKETIHLQAVVSTSELARQLKESLWTFLHDEFDPDQWANADKCAPEELPTAVLSDPWFDDRREAPDDGTGRAATGTVPRRELPTEK
;
A
#
# COMPACT_ATOMS: atom_id res chain seq x y z
N MET A 1 6.15 15.16 26.72
CA MET A 1 5.53 16.05 25.72
C MET A 1 5.53 15.32 24.39
N SER A 2 4.41 14.67 24.07
CA SER A 2 4.26 13.90 22.84
C SER A 2 3.94 14.85 21.70
N ILE A 3 4.82 14.90 20.70
CA ILE A 3 4.59 15.65 19.47
C ILE A 3 3.52 14.88 18.68
N PRO A 4 2.37 15.49 18.33
CA PRO A 4 1.35 14.80 17.56
C PRO A 4 1.94 14.36 16.23
N ARG A 5 1.73 13.08 15.85
CA ARG A 5 2.01 12.57 14.50
C ARG A 5 1.01 13.17 13.52
N ARG A 6 1.11 14.48 13.27
CA ARG A 6 0.38 15.16 12.20
C ARG A 6 0.88 14.60 10.87
N GLY A 7 -0.05 14.23 9.99
CA GLY A 7 0.27 14.10 8.56
C GLY A 7 0.94 15.38 8.07
N ARG A 8 1.75 15.31 7.02
CA ARG A 8 2.37 16.50 6.48
C ARG A 8 1.26 17.48 6.11
N PRO A 9 1.32 18.76 6.54
CA PRO A 9 0.30 19.72 6.15
C PRO A 9 0.24 19.80 4.63
N LEU A 10 -0.98 19.80 4.09
CA LEU A 10 -1.26 20.06 2.68
C LEU A 10 -0.51 21.32 2.26
N ARG A 11 0.35 21.19 1.25
CA ARG A 11 0.95 22.36 0.62
C ARG A 11 -0.17 23.12 -0.08
N SER A 12 -0.27 24.42 0.20
CA SER A 12 -1.28 25.30 -0.37
C SER A 12 -0.91 25.86 -1.75
N GLY A 13 0.29 25.54 -2.26
CA GLY A 13 0.79 25.99 -3.55
C GLY A 13 2.14 25.36 -3.91
N PRO A 14 2.75 25.81 -5.03
CA PRO A 14 4.02 25.28 -5.53
C PRO A 14 5.16 25.44 -4.53
N VAL A 15 5.94 24.38 -4.34
CA VAL A 15 7.13 24.38 -3.47
C VAL A 15 8.32 23.79 -4.21
N GLU A 16 9.49 24.41 -4.08
CA GLU A 16 10.73 23.83 -4.58
C GLU A 16 11.27 22.77 -3.61
N LEU A 17 11.55 21.58 -4.13
CA LEU A 17 12.08 20.45 -3.37
C LEU A 17 13.37 19.96 -3.98
N GLU A 18 14.32 19.66 -3.09
CA GLU A 18 15.51 18.89 -3.42
C GLU A 18 15.36 17.42 -3.01
N TRP A 19 14.36 17.10 -2.20
CA TRP A 19 14.01 15.75 -1.77
C TRP A 19 12.60 15.71 -1.18
N GLY A 20 12.02 14.52 -1.04
CA GLY A 20 10.74 14.29 -0.35
C GLY A 20 9.63 13.72 -1.24
N ALA A 21 8.47 13.49 -0.64
CA ALA A 21 7.29 13.05 -1.39
C ALA A 21 6.72 14.16 -2.26
N LEU A 22 6.39 13.78 -3.49
CA LEU A 22 5.74 14.63 -4.48
C LEU A 22 4.23 14.60 -4.29
N ASP A 23 3.56 15.72 -4.56
CA ASP A 23 2.11 15.85 -4.48
C ASP A 23 1.49 16.07 -5.87
N GLY A 24 2.22 16.72 -6.79
CA GLY A 24 1.74 17.09 -8.11
C GLY A 24 1.69 15.93 -9.12
N ARG A 25 1.12 16.23 -10.30
CA ARG A 25 1.05 15.28 -11.42
C ARG A 25 2.41 15.06 -12.05
N LEU A 26 2.74 13.79 -12.32
CA LEU A 26 4.04 13.39 -12.89
C LEU A 26 4.04 13.32 -14.42
N ASP A 27 2.96 13.77 -15.08
CA ASP A 27 2.78 13.67 -16.54
C ASP A 27 3.97 14.22 -17.33
N GLY A 28 4.57 15.33 -16.85
CA GLY A 28 5.73 15.97 -17.47
C GLY A 28 7.06 15.27 -17.25
N LEU A 29 7.12 14.26 -16.37
CA LEU A 29 8.32 13.45 -16.13
C LEU A 29 8.34 12.18 -17.00
N PHE A 30 7.20 11.73 -17.51
CA PHE A 30 7.16 10.49 -18.26
C PHE A 30 7.81 10.61 -19.65
N PRO A 31 8.49 9.54 -20.13
CA PRO A 31 8.91 8.37 -19.36
C PRO A 31 10.18 8.63 -18.56
N PHE A 32 10.37 7.91 -17.45
CA PHE A 32 11.57 7.98 -16.62
C PHE A 32 12.00 6.61 -16.12
N LEU A 33 13.29 6.44 -15.87
CA LEU A 33 13.81 5.31 -15.09
C LEU A 33 13.71 5.65 -13.60
N LEU A 34 13.32 4.66 -12.81
CA LEU A 34 13.22 4.75 -11.36
C LEU A 34 14.18 3.75 -10.73
N VAL A 35 15.03 4.23 -9.83
CA VAL A 35 15.86 3.39 -8.94
C VAL A 35 15.40 3.65 -7.51
N ALA A 36 14.57 2.76 -6.96
CA ALA A 36 13.84 3.05 -5.73
C ALA A 36 13.62 1.82 -4.86
N GLU A 37 13.59 2.03 -3.54
CA GLU A 37 13.01 1.06 -2.62
C GLU A 37 11.49 1.10 -2.75
N ARG A 38 10.86 -0.07 -2.72
CA ARG A 38 9.41 -0.21 -2.62
C ARG A 38 9.02 -0.36 -1.16
N GLY A 39 8.01 0.39 -0.70
CA GLY A 39 7.46 0.21 0.65
C GLY A 39 7.29 1.51 1.43
N PRO A 40 7.16 1.43 2.77
CA PRO A 40 6.80 2.56 3.61
C PRO A 40 7.88 3.66 3.57
N TRP A 41 7.56 4.75 2.89
CA TRP A 41 8.48 5.85 2.60
C TRP A 41 8.68 6.82 3.78
N ARG A 42 7.71 6.94 4.71
CA ARG A 42 7.76 7.94 5.81
C ARG A 42 8.99 7.82 6.71
N GLY A 43 9.43 6.60 7.03
CA GLY A 43 10.63 6.38 7.84
C GLY A 43 11.94 6.78 7.13
N ARG A 44 11.89 7.05 5.82
CA ARG A 44 13.05 7.45 5.02
C ARG A 44 13.23 8.98 4.92
N PHE A 45 12.15 9.73 5.13
CA PHE A 45 12.13 11.20 5.02
C PHE A 45 11.96 11.91 6.37
N LYS A 46 11.54 11.21 7.43
CA LYS A 46 11.45 11.76 8.80
C LYS A 46 12.80 12.00 9.47
N ASP A 47 13.81 11.22 9.11
CA ASP A 47 15.16 11.31 9.69
C ASP A 47 16.04 12.34 8.95
N GLY A 48 15.50 13.01 7.93
CA GLY A 48 16.14 14.10 7.21
C GLY A 48 15.99 15.42 7.96
N GLY A 49 16.83 15.64 8.97
CA GLY A 49 16.98 16.95 9.59
C GLY A 49 17.43 18.03 8.59
N PRO A 50 17.24 19.32 8.90
CA PRO A 50 17.72 20.41 8.06
C PRO A 50 19.25 20.32 7.90
N GLY A 51 19.71 20.17 6.64
CA GLY A 51 21.12 20.21 6.28
C GLY A 51 21.74 18.95 5.66
N ASN A 52 21.04 17.80 5.55
CA ASN A 52 21.67 16.54 5.10
C ASN A 52 21.17 15.96 3.75
N GLU A 53 22.10 15.93 2.78
CA GLU A 53 22.59 14.77 1.99
C GLU A 53 21.65 13.90 1.12
N ARG A 54 20.36 14.20 0.99
CA ARG A 54 19.44 13.35 0.18
C ARG A 54 18.91 14.00 -1.08
N ARG A 55 19.65 14.97 -1.60
CA ARG A 55 19.31 15.64 -2.85
C ARG A 55 19.03 14.61 -3.95
N GLY A 56 17.87 14.74 -4.59
CA GLY A 56 17.39 13.85 -5.64
C GLY A 56 16.56 12.65 -5.20
N LEU A 57 16.37 12.45 -3.89
CA LEU A 57 15.52 11.38 -3.37
C LEU A 57 14.05 11.82 -3.32
N PHE A 58 13.20 11.26 -4.18
CA PHE A 58 11.79 11.62 -4.27
C PHE A 58 10.86 10.44 -4.01
N GLY A 59 9.70 10.76 -3.42
CA GLY A 59 8.62 9.82 -3.16
C GLY A 59 7.53 9.91 -4.22
N ILE A 60 7.19 8.78 -4.84
CA ILE A 60 6.08 8.63 -5.80
C ILE A 60 5.24 7.39 -5.49
N ALA A 61 4.06 7.28 -6.09
CA ALA A 61 3.19 6.12 -5.96
C ALA A 61 2.90 5.47 -7.32
N ASP A 62 2.76 4.15 -7.34
CA ASP A 62 2.11 3.40 -8.42
C ASP A 62 0.60 3.29 -8.11
N LEU A 63 -0.23 3.79 -9.02
CA LEU A 63 -1.68 3.74 -8.98
C LEU A 63 -2.26 2.43 -9.53
N SER A 64 -1.47 1.36 -9.62
CA SER A 64 -1.97 0.05 -10.02
C SER A 64 -3.08 -0.44 -9.08
N PRO A 65 -4.17 -1.06 -9.58
CA PRO A 65 -5.14 -1.74 -8.73
C PRO A 65 -4.65 -3.14 -8.28
N SER A 66 -3.49 -3.59 -8.77
CA SER A 66 -2.92 -4.91 -8.44
C SER A 66 -2.04 -4.88 -7.19
N ARG A 67 -1.63 -6.07 -6.70
CA ARG A 67 -0.57 -6.26 -5.68
C ARG A 67 0.77 -5.54 -5.98
N SER A 68 0.93 -4.95 -7.16
CA SER A 68 2.09 -4.12 -7.57
C SER A 68 1.99 -2.67 -7.10
N ALA A 69 0.81 -2.20 -6.71
CA ALA A 69 0.59 -0.89 -6.12
C ALA A 69 1.60 -0.65 -5.00
N GLY A 70 2.20 0.53 -4.95
CA GLY A 70 3.38 0.75 -4.12
C GLY A 70 3.72 2.22 -3.98
N ALA A 71 4.09 2.64 -2.77
CA ALA A 71 4.93 3.83 -2.62
C ALA A 71 6.39 3.46 -2.92
N TYR A 72 7.07 4.36 -3.62
CA TYR A 72 8.47 4.25 -3.98
C TYR A 72 9.21 5.47 -3.44
N ALA A 73 10.38 5.23 -2.85
CA ALA A 73 11.32 6.29 -2.48
C ALA A 73 12.63 6.04 -3.24
N GLY A 74 13.02 6.97 -4.11
CA GLY A 74 14.18 6.74 -4.95
C GLY A 74 14.53 7.87 -5.90
N LEU A 75 15.39 7.53 -6.83
CA LEU A 75 15.98 8.42 -7.82
C LEU A 75 15.16 8.36 -9.10
N ILE A 76 14.77 9.53 -9.61
CA ILE A 76 14.04 9.69 -10.87
C ILE A 76 15.03 10.13 -11.94
N LEU A 77 15.14 9.38 -13.03
CA LEU A 77 16.01 9.66 -14.17
C LEU A 77 15.13 9.80 -15.43
N PRO A 78 14.73 11.03 -15.82
CA PRO A 78 13.92 11.25 -17.00
C PRO A 78 14.58 10.66 -18.25
N VAL A 79 13.83 10.00 -19.12
CA VAL A 79 14.40 9.50 -20.39
C VAL A 79 14.88 10.66 -21.26
N SER A 80 14.27 11.83 -21.12
CA SER A 80 14.71 13.08 -21.76
C SER A 80 16.11 13.54 -21.30
N SER A 81 16.59 13.13 -20.11
CA SER A 81 17.93 13.44 -19.63
C SER A 81 19.01 12.47 -20.15
N CYS A 82 18.61 11.45 -20.92
CA CYS A 82 19.57 10.52 -21.50
C CYS A 82 20.45 11.22 -22.54
N ARG A 83 21.76 11.27 -22.27
CA ARG A 83 22.80 11.85 -23.13
C ARG A 83 23.11 11.02 -24.37
N ASP A 84 22.74 9.74 -24.37
CA ASP A 84 22.94 8.85 -25.51
C ASP A 84 21.63 8.78 -26.35
N PRO A 85 21.61 9.35 -27.57
CA PRO A 85 20.40 9.39 -28.39
C PRO A 85 19.89 8.01 -28.80
N ALA A 86 20.77 7.02 -28.96
CA ALA A 86 20.38 5.67 -29.36
C ALA A 86 19.69 4.98 -28.19
N VAL A 87 20.28 5.04 -26.98
CA VAL A 87 19.66 4.51 -25.76
C VAL A 87 18.32 5.20 -25.48
N ARG A 88 18.27 6.54 -25.60
CA ARG A 88 17.03 7.30 -25.45
C ARG A 88 15.93 6.80 -26.39
N THR A 89 16.26 6.66 -27.67
CA THR A 89 15.31 6.22 -28.70
C THR A 89 14.80 4.81 -28.41
N ALA A 90 15.68 3.88 -28.03
CA ALA A 90 15.28 2.50 -27.70
C ALA A 90 14.33 2.43 -26.49
N LEU A 91 14.54 3.27 -25.47
CA LEU A 91 13.63 3.37 -24.32
C LEU A 91 12.28 3.98 -24.71
N GLU A 92 12.27 5.04 -25.53
CA GLU A 92 11.04 5.65 -26.04
C GLU A 92 10.25 4.67 -26.91
N ASP A 93 10.91 3.92 -27.79
CA ASP A 93 10.28 2.91 -28.64
C ASP A 93 9.75 1.74 -27.81
N THR A 94 10.49 1.32 -26.77
CA THR A 94 9.98 0.37 -25.78
C THR A 94 8.67 0.87 -25.17
N VAL A 95 8.60 2.14 -24.75
CA VAL A 95 7.36 2.73 -24.21
C VAL A 95 6.24 2.74 -25.26
N ARG A 96 6.54 3.07 -26.53
CA ARG A 96 5.53 3.04 -27.62
C ARG A 96 4.97 1.64 -27.83
N LEU A 97 5.81 0.60 -27.79
CA LEU A 97 5.38 -0.80 -27.90
C LEU A 97 4.39 -1.18 -26.80
N PHE A 98 4.64 -0.76 -25.56
CA PHE A 98 3.75 -1.09 -24.45
C PHE A 98 2.49 -0.22 -24.40
N LYS A 99 2.52 1.02 -24.93
CA LYS A 99 1.34 1.89 -25.06
C LYS A 99 0.44 1.55 -26.25
N ALA A 100 0.93 0.82 -27.26
CA ALA A 100 0.17 0.49 -28.45
C ALA A 100 -1.10 -0.33 -28.12
N ARG A 101 -2.21 -0.05 -28.82
CA ARG A 101 -3.48 -0.80 -28.74
C ARG A 101 -3.71 -1.60 -30.02
N ASP A 102 -2.81 -2.56 -30.27
CA ASP A 102 -2.73 -3.31 -31.53
C ASP A 102 -3.00 -4.82 -31.37
N GLY A 103 -3.51 -5.26 -30.21
CA GLY A 103 -3.86 -6.65 -29.93
C GLY A 103 -2.66 -7.61 -29.78
N ARG A 104 -1.42 -7.16 -29.95
CA ARG A 104 -0.22 -8.01 -29.76
C ARG A 104 -0.13 -8.54 -28.34
N LYS A 105 0.33 -9.79 -28.20
CA LYS A 105 0.49 -10.44 -26.89
C LYS A 105 1.64 -9.81 -26.11
N ARG A 106 1.51 -9.79 -24.79
CA ARG A 106 2.53 -9.25 -23.87
C ARG A 106 3.93 -9.84 -24.06
N ALA A 107 4.03 -11.16 -24.26
CA ALA A 107 5.31 -11.85 -24.49
C ALA A 107 5.96 -11.46 -25.83
N GLU A 108 5.18 -11.09 -26.84
CA GLU A 108 5.68 -10.59 -28.12
C GLU A 108 6.28 -9.20 -27.96
N ARG A 109 5.52 -8.27 -27.35
CA ARG A 109 5.99 -6.92 -27.04
C ARG A 109 7.27 -6.91 -26.23
N ARG A 110 7.39 -7.80 -25.23
CA ARG A 110 8.61 -7.91 -24.42
C ARG A 110 9.80 -8.39 -25.23
N ARG A 111 9.64 -9.39 -26.10
CA ARG A 111 10.75 -9.90 -26.94
C ARG A 111 11.25 -8.82 -27.89
N GLU A 112 10.33 -8.07 -28.49
CA GLU A 112 10.65 -6.96 -29.38
C GLU A 112 11.33 -5.81 -28.62
N ALA A 113 10.77 -5.42 -27.46
CA ALA A 113 11.40 -4.43 -26.59
C ALA A 113 12.80 -4.85 -26.12
N GLN A 114 12.99 -6.12 -25.73
CA GLN A 114 14.32 -6.62 -25.37
C GLN A 114 15.29 -6.53 -26.55
N THR A 115 14.84 -6.83 -27.78
CA THR A 115 15.66 -6.70 -29.00
C THR A 115 16.10 -5.26 -29.24
N LEU A 116 15.20 -4.28 -29.03
CA LEU A 116 15.54 -2.85 -29.13
C LEU A 116 16.59 -2.44 -28.09
N LEU A 117 16.44 -2.92 -26.85
CA LEU A 117 17.34 -2.61 -25.74
C LEU A 117 18.71 -3.30 -25.88
N ASP A 118 18.74 -4.53 -26.43
CA ASP A 118 19.97 -5.26 -26.71
C ASP A 118 20.80 -4.58 -27.81
N ALA A 119 20.14 -4.04 -28.83
CA ALA A 119 20.79 -3.33 -29.94
C ALA A 119 21.57 -2.07 -29.51
N VAL A 120 21.21 -1.46 -28.37
CA VAL A 120 21.87 -0.26 -27.83
C VAL A 120 22.86 -0.55 -26.69
N GLY A 121 23.31 -1.81 -26.58
CA GLY A 121 24.41 -2.20 -25.70
C GLY A 121 24.02 -3.06 -24.50
N GLY A 122 22.81 -3.65 -24.48
CA GLY A 122 22.44 -4.76 -23.59
C GLY A 122 22.39 -4.47 -22.09
N GLY A 123 22.48 -3.19 -21.68
CA GLY A 123 22.42 -2.79 -20.27
C GLY A 123 21.04 -2.86 -19.64
N PHE A 124 19.99 -2.97 -20.45
CA PHE A 124 18.59 -2.90 -20.02
C PHE A 124 17.89 -4.23 -20.26
N THR A 125 18.00 -5.16 -19.31
CA THR A 125 17.31 -6.45 -19.38
C THR A 125 15.94 -6.34 -18.71
N LEU A 126 14.87 -6.63 -19.44
CA LEU A 126 13.51 -6.64 -18.92
C LEU A 126 13.26 -7.89 -18.06
N LEU A 127 12.63 -7.71 -16.90
CA LEU A 127 12.23 -8.83 -16.04
C LEU A 127 11.04 -9.60 -16.64
N GLN A 128 11.04 -10.92 -16.46
CA GLN A 128 9.98 -11.84 -16.90
C GLN A 128 8.67 -11.62 -16.12
N ASP A 129 8.77 -11.29 -14.84
CA ASP A 129 7.62 -11.03 -13.97
C ASP A 129 7.54 -9.54 -13.66
N GLY A 130 6.37 -8.93 -13.83
CA GLY A 130 6.20 -7.49 -13.60
C GLY A 130 4.86 -6.95 -14.07
N ASP A 131 4.55 -5.71 -13.75
CA ASP A 131 3.46 -5.01 -14.42
C ASP A 131 3.87 -4.66 -15.87
N THR A 132 2.91 -4.37 -16.75
CA THR A 132 3.17 -3.82 -18.11
C THR A 132 2.30 -2.62 -18.44
N ALA A 133 1.44 -2.20 -17.51
CA ALA A 133 0.49 -1.11 -17.70
C ALA A 133 1.04 0.26 -17.27
N GLY A 134 2.34 0.37 -16.94
CA GLY A 134 2.97 1.66 -16.62
C GLY A 134 4.36 1.57 -16.00
N PHE A 135 4.69 0.42 -15.41
CA PHE A 135 5.98 0.13 -14.79
C PHE A 135 6.56 -1.14 -15.41
N LEU A 136 7.75 -1.07 -16.02
CA LEU A 136 8.47 -2.21 -16.56
C LEU A 136 9.72 -2.47 -15.73
N GLY A 137 9.77 -3.62 -15.06
CA GLY A 137 10.93 -4.02 -14.27
C GLY A 137 12.17 -4.30 -15.13
N LEU A 138 13.32 -3.83 -14.65
CA LEU A 138 14.64 -4.07 -15.22
C LEU A 138 15.48 -4.92 -14.25
N ALA A 139 16.28 -5.83 -14.79
CA ALA A 139 17.22 -6.62 -14.00
C ALA A 139 18.37 -5.74 -13.51
N ARG A 140 18.73 -5.88 -12.23
CA ARG A 140 19.83 -5.18 -11.58
C ARG A 140 21.18 -5.77 -11.99
N THR A 141 21.59 -5.54 -13.24
CA THR A 141 22.88 -6.01 -13.75
C THR A 141 23.96 -4.94 -13.57
N PRO A 142 25.25 -5.32 -13.51
CA PRO A 142 26.34 -4.35 -13.59
C PRO A 142 26.27 -3.49 -14.86
N ALA A 143 25.81 -4.06 -15.97
CA ALA A 143 25.64 -3.36 -17.23
C ALA A 143 24.59 -2.25 -17.14
N LEU A 144 23.49 -2.46 -16.40
CA LEU A 144 22.48 -1.43 -16.13
C LEU A 144 23.10 -0.22 -15.45
N PHE A 145 23.77 -0.41 -14.30
CA PHE A 145 24.34 0.70 -13.53
C PHE A 145 25.47 1.40 -14.28
N GLY A 146 26.27 0.66 -15.06
CA GLY A 146 27.22 1.26 -15.99
C GLY A 146 26.55 2.14 -17.05
N ALA A 147 25.40 1.73 -17.58
CA ALA A 147 24.63 2.53 -18.54
C ALA A 147 23.99 3.77 -17.88
N LEU A 148 23.42 3.63 -16.67
CA LEU A 148 22.86 4.75 -15.91
C LEU A 148 23.93 5.82 -15.65
N HIS A 149 25.09 5.41 -15.14
CA HIS A 149 26.21 6.31 -14.86
C HIS A 149 26.68 7.09 -16.09
N ARG A 150 26.86 6.39 -17.22
CA ARG A 150 27.35 7.01 -18.45
C ARG A 150 26.31 7.92 -19.10
N CYS A 151 25.06 7.47 -19.15
CA CYS A 151 24.08 8.05 -20.06
C CYS A 151 23.05 8.95 -19.38
N PHE A 152 22.81 8.86 -18.07
CA PHE A 152 21.68 9.57 -17.46
C PHE A 152 22.09 10.65 -16.47
N ASP A 153 21.25 11.69 -16.41
CA ASP A 153 21.12 12.54 -15.23
C ASP A 153 19.91 12.10 -14.41
N HIS A 154 19.99 12.30 -13.10
CA HIS A 154 18.86 12.16 -12.18
C HIS A 154 18.37 13.55 -11.76
N VAL A 155 17.08 13.64 -11.41
CA VAL A 155 16.49 14.87 -10.87
C VAL A 155 17.08 15.13 -9.50
N THR A 156 17.54 16.35 -9.27
CA THR A 156 18.06 16.82 -7.98
C THR A 156 17.21 17.92 -7.37
N ARG A 157 16.42 18.63 -8.20
CA ARG A 157 15.52 19.68 -7.75
C ARG A 157 14.30 19.79 -8.66
N LEU A 158 13.14 20.00 -8.06
CA LEU A 158 11.87 20.13 -8.75
C LEU A 158 10.97 21.17 -8.08
N ARG A 159 10.02 21.71 -8.83
CA ARG A 159 8.88 22.47 -8.32
C ARG A 159 7.69 21.54 -8.28
N ASP A 160 7.22 21.28 -7.08
CA ASP A 160 6.07 20.42 -6.81
C ASP A 160 4.84 21.28 -6.56
N ASP A 161 3.84 21.17 -7.43
CA ASP A 161 2.56 21.86 -7.31
C ASP A 161 1.44 20.82 -7.06
N PRO A 162 0.86 20.77 -5.84
CA PRO A 162 -0.22 19.84 -5.52
C PRO A 162 -1.46 19.97 -6.41
N ALA A 163 -1.74 21.18 -6.94
CA ALA A 163 -2.85 21.42 -7.86
C ALA A 163 -2.44 21.27 -9.35
N GLY A 164 -1.15 21.11 -9.60
CA GLY A 164 -0.53 21.23 -10.91
C GLY A 164 0.32 20.03 -11.30
N ALA A 165 1.33 20.29 -12.11
CA ALA A 165 2.32 19.30 -12.54
C ALA A 165 3.64 19.54 -11.82
N VAL A 166 4.41 18.47 -11.64
CA VAL A 166 5.79 18.55 -11.19
C VAL A 166 6.67 19.05 -12.33
N GLU A 167 7.46 20.08 -12.07
CA GLU A 167 8.42 20.67 -13.01
C GLU A 167 9.85 20.36 -12.55
N VAL A 168 10.69 19.83 -13.45
CA VAL A 168 12.11 19.61 -13.18
C VAL A 168 12.85 20.93 -13.23
N LEU A 169 13.51 21.31 -12.14
CA LEU A 169 14.31 22.55 -12.06
C LEU A 169 15.80 22.29 -12.22
N ALA A 170 16.29 21.11 -11.83
CA ALA A 170 17.69 20.73 -11.98
C ALA A 170 17.87 19.21 -12.07
N THR A 171 18.88 18.81 -12.84
CA THR A 171 19.35 17.44 -12.96
C THR A 171 20.86 17.39 -12.81
N GLU A 172 21.40 16.26 -12.35
CA GLU A 172 22.84 16.02 -12.26
C GLU A 172 23.21 14.61 -12.75
N PRO A 173 24.43 14.40 -13.28
CA PRO A 173 24.89 13.09 -13.72
C PRO A 173 24.70 12.04 -12.64
N PHE A 174 24.16 10.87 -13.00
CA PHE A 174 23.99 9.76 -12.07
C PHE A 174 25.37 9.32 -11.53
N PRO A 175 25.68 9.56 -10.25
CA PRO A 175 27.06 9.48 -9.76
C PRO A 175 27.54 8.04 -9.52
N TRP A 176 26.63 7.10 -9.27
CA TRP A 176 26.98 5.73 -8.86
C TRP A 176 27.32 4.83 -10.04
N ARG A 177 28.48 4.17 -9.98
CA ARG A 177 29.02 3.30 -11.03
C ARG A 177 28.52 1.87 -10.93
N SER A 178 28.04 1.46 -9.76
CA SER A 178 27.56 0.12 -9.48
C SER A 178 26.29 0.11 -8.63
N TYR A 179 25.59 -1.02 -8.62
CA TYR A 179 24.44 -1.23 -7.74
C TYR A 179 24.82 -1.14 -6.26
N GLY A 180 26.02 -1.63 -5.88
CA GLY A 180 26.52 -1.57 -4.52
C GLY A 180 26.70 -0.13 -4.03
N GLU A 181 27.35 0.72 -4.84
CA GLU A 181 27.53 2.14 -4.51
C GLU A 181 26.19 2.88 -4.35
N ALA A 182 25.20 2.58 -5.20
CA ALA A 182 23.87 3.15 -5.09
C ALA A 182 23.13 2.67 -3.82
N LEU A 183 23.32 1.40 -3.45
CA LEU A 183 22.72 0.80 -2.26
C LEU A 183 23.36 1.35 -0.97
N GLU A 184 24.68 1.49 -0.95
CA GLU A 184 25.45 2.13 0.13
C GLU A 184 24.99 3.57 0.33
N TRP A 185 24.94 4.38 -0.73
CA TRP A 185 24.44 5.75 -0.63
C TRP A 185 23.01 5.82 -0.10
N TYR A 186 22.14 4.93 -0.59
CA TYR A 186 20.74 4.91 -0.18
C TYR A 186 20.56 4.54 1.30
N HIS A 187 21.37 3.61 1.81
CA HIS A 187 21.27 3.09 3.18
C HIS A 187 22.26 3.69 4.18
N ALA A 188 23.27 4.45 3.75
CA ALA A 188 24.31 5.03 4.61
C ALA A 188 23.78 5.72 5.89
N PRO A 189 22.64 6.46 5.86
CA PRO A 189 22.12 7.10 7.06
C PRO A 189 21.28 6.16 7.96
N PHE A 190 21.14 4.88 7.60
CA PHE A 190 20.35 3.87 8.29
C PHE A 190 21.18 2.64 8.68
N ASP A 191 22.50 2.72 8.55
CA ASP A 191 23.42 1.59 8.73
C ASP A 191 23.44 1.06 10.18
N ASP A 192 22.96 1.87 11.14
CA ASP A 192 22.76 1.47 12.54
C ASP A 192 21.53 0.56 12.76
N ARG A 193 20.73 0.25 11.72
CA ARG A 193 19.56 -0.61 11.84
C ARG A 193 19.97 -2.10 11.81
N PRO A 194 19.47 -2.95 12.71
CA PRO A 194 19.84 -4.37 12.82
C PRO A 194 19.30 -5.27 11.68
N HIS A 195 18.77 -4.69 10.59
CA HIS A 195 18.10 -5.42 9.52
C HIS A 195 18.90 -5.36 8.20
N PRO A 196 18.84 -6.41 7.36
CA PRO A 196 19.52 -6.40 6.07
C PRO A 196 19.01 -5.25 5.18
N TRP A 197 19.91 -4.65 4.41
CA TRP A 197 19.56 -3.61 3.44
C TRP A 197 18.51 -4.12 2.45
N SER A 198 17.42 -3.37 2.32
CA SER A 198 16.41 -3.65 1.31
C SER A 198 16.92 -3.29 -0.08
N HIS A 199 16.59 -4.12 -1.08
CA HIS A 199 17.03 -3.90 -2.45
C HIS A 199 16.29 -2.73 -3.13
N LEU A 200 16.96 -2.06 -4.07
CA LEU A 200 16.35 -1.03 -4.92
C LEU A 200 15.78 -1.66 -6.18
N ALA A 201 14.48 -1.53 -6.41
CA ALA A 201 13.86 -1.86 -7.68
C ALA A 201 14.33 -0.89 -8.77
N THR A 202 14.60 -1.42 -9.96
CA THR A 202 14.95 -0.66 -11.16
C THR A 202 13.86 -0.83 -12.20
N MET A 203 13.21 0.26 -12.61
CA MET A 203 12.03 0.19 -13.48
C MET A 203 12.02 1.31 -14.52
N LEU A 204 11.47 1.04 -15.70
CA LEU A 204 11.06 2.05 -16.67
C LEU A 204 9.59 2.40 -16.43
N VAL A 205 9.32 3.66 -16.11
CA VAL A 205 7.99 4.18 -15.74
C VAL A 205 7.48 5.10 -16.84
N PHE A 206 6.27 4.85 -17.33
CA PHE A 206 5.68 5.60 -18.46
C PHE A 206 4.17 5.86 -18.34
N GLY A 207 3.59 5.48 -17.20
CA GLY A 207 2.20 5.74 -16.85
C GLY A 207 1.89 5.25 -15.44
N ARG A 208 0.72 5.63 -14.92
CA ARG A 208 0.19 5.22 -13.60
C ARG A 208 1.01 5.63 -12.38
N ALA A 209 2.12 6.35 -12.54
CA ALA A 209 2.76 6.97 -11.41
C ALA A 209 2.05 8.28 -11.02
N ALA A 210 1.96 8.55 -9.73
CA ALA A 210 1.45 9.81 -9.20
C ALA A 210 2.31 10.31 -8.04
N GLY A 211 2.15 11.58 -7.69
CA GLY A 211 2.55 12.05 -6.37
C GLY A 211 1.86 11.22 -5.28
N ILE A 212 2.55 11.07 -4.15
CA ILE A 212 1.99 10.38 -2.98
C ILE A 212 0.85 11.23 -2.39
N GLY A 213 0.96 12.56 -2.40
CA GLY A 213 -0.07 13.43 -1.83
C GLY A 213 -0.31 13.20 -0.32
N PRO A 214 -1.18 14.01 0.31
CA PRO A 214 -1.60 13.82 1.71
C PRO A 214 -2.51 12.60 1.89
N TRP A 215 -3.19 12.19 0.82
CA TRP A 215 -4.10 11.05 0.82
C TRP A 215 -3.34 9.73 0.73
N LEU A 216 -2.40 9.49 -0.20
CA LEU A 216 -1.56 8.27 -0.13
C LEU A 216 -0.50 8.34 0.99
N GLU A 217 -0.32 9.47 1.65
CA GLU A 217 0.41 9.57 2.92
C GLU A 217 -0.22 8.72 4.03
N HIS A 218 -1.55 8.55 4.02
CA HIS A 218 -2.27 7.62 4.87
C HIS A 218 -2.09 6.15 4.42
N TRP A 219 -1.81 5.95 3.11
CA TRP A 219 -1.62 4.65 2.45
C TRP A 219 -0.17 4.15 2.45
N GLY A 220 0.80 4.99 2.83
CA GLY A 220 2.20 4.60 3.05
C GLY A 220 2.39 3.53 4.13
N THR A 221 1.29 3.10 4.75
CA THR A 221 1.14 1.91 5.56
C THR A 221 0.04 1.04 4.93
N ARG A 222 0.45 0.08 4.09
CA ARG A 222 -0.29 -1.13 3.65
C ARG A 222 -1.30 -1.01 2.50
N HIS A 223 -1.02 -1.75 1.43
CA HIS A 223 -1.94 -2.09 0.32
C HIS A 223 -2.88 -3.23 0.73
N SER A 224 -3.60 -3.06 1.81
CA SER A 224 -4.51 -4.09 2.29
C SER A 224 -5.73 -4.19 1.38
N VAL A 225 -6.36 -3.07 0.99
CA VAL A 225 -7.61 -3.05 0.21
C VAL A 225 -7.37 -2.96 -1.30
N THR A 226 -7.89 -3.93 -2.06
CA THR A 226 -7.68 -4.12 -3.51
C THR A 226 -9.00 -4.44 -4.22
N VAL A 227 -9.02 -4.35 -5.55
CA VAL A 227 -10.16 -4.79 -6.38
C VAL A 227 -9.80 -6.15 -7.00
N PRO A 228 -10.49 -7.24 -6.67
CA PRO A 228 -10.29 -8.54 -7.31
C PRO A 228 -10.42 -8.47 -8.84
N GLU A 229 -9.61 -9.23 -9.57
CA GLU A 229 -9.70 -9.28 -11.05
C GLU A 229 -10.90 -10.12 -11.52
N LEU A 230 -11.27 -11.17 -10.77
CA LEU A 230 -12.36 -12.08 -11.12
C LEU A 230 -13.73 -11.42 -10.91
N ARG A 231 -14.50 -11.30 -11.99
CA ARG A 231 -15.91 -10.86 -11.97
C ARG A 231 -16.84 -12.05 -12.08
N LEU A 232 -17.46 -12.46 -10.97
CA LEU A 232 -18.34 -13.63 -10.99
C LEU A 232 -19.56 -13.44 -11.89
N ALA A 233 -20.15 -12.26 -11.92
CA ALA A 233 -21.31 -11.95 -12.78
C ALA A 233 -21.03 -12.12 -14.29
N ASP A 234 -19.76 -12.08 -14.73
CA ASP A 234 -19.38 -12.31 -16.12
C ASP A 234 -19.38 -13.80 -16.49
N HIS A 235 -19.39 -14.69 -15.49
CA HIS A 235 -19.19 -16.13 -15.66
C HIS A 235 -20.30 -17.00 -15.06
N PHE A 236 -21.06 -16.47 -14.09
CA PHE A 236 -22.05 -17.22 -13.32
C PHE A 236 -23.30 -16.38 -13.04
N THR A 237 -24.44 -17.05 -12.98
CA THR A 237 -25.73 -16.48 -12.57
C THR A 237 -26.13 -17.13 -11.25
N LEU A 238 -26.37 -16.32 -10.22
CA LEU A 238 -26.77 -16.84 -8.92
C LEU A 238 -28.21 -17.34 -8.96
N ARG A 239 -28.46 -18.50 -8.33
CA ARG A 239 -29.82 -19.06 -8.25
C ARG A 239 -30.76 -18.05 -7.56
N PRO A 240 -31.90 -17.66 -8.17
CA PRO A 240 -32.76 -16.57 -7.64
C PRO A 240 -33.31 -16.79 -6.23
N ASP A 241 -33.50 -18.05 -5.83
CA ASP A 241 -34.05 -18.49 -4.55
C ASP A 241 -32.95 -18.84 -3.52
N LEU A 242 -31.67 -18.56 -3.81
CA LEU A 242 -30.60 -18.84 -2.86
C LEU A 242 -30.66 -17.83 -1.69
N PRO A 243 -30.89 -18.28 -0.44
CA PRO A 243 -30.88 -17.38 0.70
C PRO A 243 -29.47 -16.87 0.98
N ASP A 244 -29.38 -15.70 1.62
CA ASP A 244 -28.10 -15.23 2.15
C ASP A 244 -27.67 -16.12 3.32
N ALA A 245 -26.37 -16.36 3.43
CA ALA A 245 -25.78 -17.03 4.56
C ALA A 245 -26.00 -16.21 5.84
N GLY A 246 -26.36 -16.88 6.93
CA GLY A 246 -26.33 -16.26 8.25
C GLY A 246 -24.90 -15.87 8.59
N LEU A 247 -24.66 -14.57 8.73
CA LEU A 247 -23.34 -13.97 8.93
C LEU A 247 -23.20 -13.48 10.37
N SER A 248 -22.03 -13.71 10.97
CA SER A 248 -21.63 -13.05 12.22
C SER A 248 -20.16 -12.67 12.17
N VAL A 249 -19.84 -11.49 12.69
CA VAL A 249 -18.46 -11.02 12.86
C VAL A 249 -18.22 -10.71 14.33
N ALA A 250 -17.06 -11.06 14.89
CA ALA A 250 -16.72 -10.74 16.27
C ALA A 250 -15.23 -10.48 16.43
N PHE A 251 -14.88 -9.54 17.31
CA PHE A 251 -13.51 -9.27 17.75
C PHE A 251 -13.37 -9.63 19.22
N ARG A 252 -12.28 -10.31 19.60
CA ARG A 252 -12.02 -10.71 21.00
C ARG A 252 -10.52 -10.79 21.26
N PHE A 253 -10.07 -10.48 22.47
CA PHE A 253 -8.68 -10.79 22.84
C PHE A 253 -8.46 -12.31 22.88
N SER A 254 -7.33 -12.74 22.35
CA SER A 254 -6.86 -14.12 22.43
C SER A 254 -5.71 -14.31 23.41
N GLY A 255 -5.09 -13.21 23.82
CA GLY A 255 -3.96 -13.12 24.72
C GLY A 255 -3.39 -11.70 24.65
N CYS A 256 -2.19 -11.50 25.20
CA CYS A 256 -1.49 -10.22 25.04
C CYS A 256 -1.15 -10.00 23.57
N TYR A 257 -1.31 -8.75 23.11
CA TYR A 257 -0.90 -8.25 21.80
C TYR A 257 -1.66 -8.84 20.59
N THR A 258 -2.69 -9.66 20.84
CA THR A 258 -3.41 -10.35 19.76
C THR A 258 -4.92 -10.28 19.98
N VAL A 259 -5.62 -9.86 18.93
CA VAL A 259 -7.08 -9.89 18.82
C VAL A 259 -7.45 -10.93 17.78
N TRP A 260 -8.46 -11.74 18.06
CA TRP A 260 -9.10 -12.60 17.08
C TRP A 260 -10.24 -11.87 16.38
N LEU A 261 -10.19 -11.87 15.06
CA LEU A 261 -11.33 -11.62 14.19
C LEU A 261 -11.96 -12.96 13.80
N ASP A 262 -13.14 -13.24 14.35
CA ASP A 262 -13.96 -14.38 13.98
C ASP A 262 -15.02 -13.95 12.95
N ILE A 263 -15.02 -14.58 11.78
CA ILE A 263 -16.05 -14.42 10.75
C ILE A 263 -16.72 -15.78 10.53
N ALA A 264 -18.03 -15.84 10.78
CA ALA A 264 -18.81 -17.05 10.57
C ALA A 264 -19.89 -16.84 9.49
N ALA A 265 -19.98 -17.80 8.56
CA ALA A 265 -21.02 -17.87 7.55
C ALA A 265 -21.31 -19.34 7.22
N ASN A 266 -22.58 -19.69 6.96
CA ASN A 266 -22.99 -21.05 6.60
C ASN A 266 -22.54 -22.14 7.60
N GLY A 267 -22.48 -21.82 8.89
CA GLY A 267 -22.04 -22.76 9.94
C GLY A 267 -20.53 -23.04 9.94
N GLN A 268 -19.75 -22.33 9.12
CA GLN A 268 -18.29 -22.33 9.17
C GLN A 268 -17.81 -21.05 9.84
N THR A 269 -16.81 -21.16 10.71
CA THR A 269 -16.14 -20.02 11.35
C THR A 269 -14.68 -20.01 10.96
N VAL A 270 -14.20 -18.86 10.49
CA VAL A 270 -12.79 -18.60 10.27
C VAL A 270 -12.32 -17.62 11.33
N ARG A 271 -11.22 -17.98 11.97
CA ARG A 271 -10.52 -17.15 12.93
C ARG A 271 -9.27 -16.57 12.29
N ILE A 272 -9.08 -15.28 12.45
CA ILE A 272 -7.95 -14.53 11.92
C ILE A 272 -7.29 -13.82 13.10
N ASP A 273 -5.99 -14.03 13.29
CA ASP A 273 -5.22 -13.28 14.28
C ASP A 273 -5.06 -11.84 13.78
N CYS A 274 -5.03 -10.87 14.69
CA CYS A 274 -4.84 -9.45 14.45
C CYS A 274 -3.84 -8.95 15.49
N THR A 275 -2.58 -8.79 15.09
CA THR A 275 -1.49 -8.48 16.01
C THR A 275 -1.19 -6.99 16.14
N ASP A 276 -0.55 -6.60 17.24
CA ASP A 276 -0.04 -5.24 17.48
C ASP A 276 1.12 -4.85 16.55
N VAL A 277 1.81 -5.84 15.98
CA VAL A 277 2.85 -5.65 14.98
C VAL A 277 2.25 -5.18 13.67
N PHE A 278 1.15 -5.82 13.25
CA PHE A 278 0.42 -5.49 12.03
C PHE A 278 -1.09 -5.24 12.24
N PRO A 279 -1.49 -4.18 12.97
CA PRO A 279 -2.91 -3.94 13.28
C PRO A 279 -3.73 -3.72 12.00
N PRO A 280 -4.73 -4.56 11.69
CA PRO A 280 -5.49 -4.48 10.45
C PRO A 280 -6.75 -3.60 10.56
N PHE A 281 -7.01 -2.97 11.70
CA PHE A 281 -8.30 -2.32 11.98
C PHE A 281 -8.65 -1.19 11.01
N ARG A 282 -7.68 -0.36 10.61
CA ARG A 282 -7.94 0.71 9.62
C ARG A 282 -8.23 0.15 8.23
N ASP A 283 -7.53 -0.93 7.88
CA ASP A 283 -7.69 -1.64 6.62
C ASP A 283 -9.08 -2.29 6.52
N LEU A 284 -9.53 -2.89 7.62
CA LEU A 284 -10.87 -3.45 7.77
C LEU A 284 -11.96 -2.37 7.68
N VAL A 285 -11.74 -1.19 8.27
CA VAL A 285 -12.66 -0.04 8.14
C VAL A 285 -12.77 0.41 6.68
N GLU A 286 -11.66 0.61 5.99
CA GLU A 286 -11.68 1.02 4.58
C GLU A 286 -12.35 -0.03 3.68
N TRP A 287 -12.07 -1.32 3.93
CA TRP A 287 -12.71 -2.42 3.22
C TRP A 287 -14.23 -2.39 3.40
N ALA A 288 -14.72 -2.27 4.63
CA ALA A 288 -16.17 -2.23 4.88
C ALA A 288 -16.83 -0.94 4.41
N LYS A 289 -16.18 0.21 4.48
CA LYS A 289 -16.71 1.49 3.92
C LYS A 289 -17.04 1.36 2.45
N ARG A 290 -16.19 0.67 1.68
CA ARG A 290 -16.41 0.42 0.25
C ARG A 290 -17.62 -0.49 0.03
N ILE A 291 -17.74 -1.55 0.81
CA ILE A 291 -18.90 -2.45 0.78
C ILE A 291 -20.19 -1.69 1.12
N ASP A 292 -20.15 -0.87 2.16
CA ASP A 292 -21.26 -0.03 2.63
C ASP A 292 -21.68 1.01 1.58
N ALA A 293 -20.70 1.59 0.88
CA ALA A 293 -20.91 2.48 -0.25
C ALA A 293 -21.45 1.77 -1.52
N GLY A 294 -21.62 0.44 -1.47
CA GLY A 294 -22.17 -0.35 -2.57
C GLY A 294 -21.14 -0.86 -3.57
N GLU A 295 -19.83 -0.79 -3.27
CA GLU A 295 -18.83 -1.48 -4.09
C GLU A 295 -19.05 -2.99 -4.00
N THR A 296 -19.20 -3.62 -5.17
CA THR A 296 -19.49 -5.05 -5.26
C THR A 296 -18.23 -5.88 -5.44
N GLN A 297 -17.05 -5.28 -5.55
CA GLN A 297 -15.81 -6.01 -5.85
C GLN A 297 -14.65 -5.40 -5.08
N VAL A 298 -14.33 -5.98 -3.93
CA VAL A 298 -13.33 -5.42 -3.02
C VAL A 298 -12.74 -6.51 -2.13
N ALA A 299 -11.44 -6.42 -1.83
CA ALA A 299 -10.73 -7.39 -1.02
C ALA A 299 -9.77 -6.73 -0.06
N VAL A 300 -9.52 -7.34 1.10
CA VAL A 300 -8.53 -6.90 2.08
C VAL A 300 -7.57 -8.04 2.45
N GLU A 301 -6.30 -7.72 2.63
CA GLU A 301 -5.27 -8.65 3.12
C GLU A 301 -4.86 -8.30 4.56
N ILE A 302 -4.79 -9.34 5.41
CA ILE A 302 -4.35 -9.28 6.81
C ILE A 302 -3.08 -10.12 6.93
N ASP A 303 -1.99 -9.47 7.33
CA ASP A 303 -0.64 -10.06 7.41
C ASP A 303 -0.26 -10.31 8.88
N GLU A 304 -0.05 -11.58 9.23
CA GLU A 304 0.22 -12.04 10.60
C GLU A 304 1.56 -12.77 10.70
N GLU A 305 2.65 -12.14 10.23
CA GLU A 305 4.02 -12.68 10.28
C GLU A 305 4.13 -14.15 9.83
N GLY A 306 3.42 -14.49 8.74
CA GLY A 306 3.37 -15.85 8.22
C GLY A 306 2.17 -16.08 7.30
N PRO A 307 0.99 -16.47 7.83
CA PRO A 307 -0.21 -16.68 7.04
C PRO A 307 -0.84 -15.35 6.62
N LEU A 308 -0.77 -15.03 5.32
CA LEU A 308 -1.49 -13.90 4.74
C LEU A 308 -2.95 -14.31 4.43
N LYS A 309 -3.89 -13.84 5.25
CA LYS A 309 -5.32 -14.06 5.02
C LYS A 309 -5.87 -12.97 4.11
N ARG A 310 -6.62 -13.39 3.10
CA ARG A 310 -7.29 -12.50 2.14
C ARG A 310 -8.79 -12.69 2.24
N LEU A 311 -9.49 -11.61 2.53
CA LEU A 311 -10.95 -11.52 2.57
C LEU A 311 -11.39 -10.84 1.27
N GLU A 312 -12.14 -11.53 0.43
CA GLU A 312 -12.63 -11.00 -0.84
C GLU A 312 -14.14 -10.98 -0.87
N LEU A 313 -14.72 -9.88 -1.33
CA LEU A 313 -16.11 -9.77 -1.73
C LEU A 313 -16.17 -9.68 -3.25
N LEU A 314 -16.80 -10.67 -3.88
CA LEU A 314 -17.00 -10.72 -5.32
C LEU A 314 -18.48 -10.47 -5.66
N GLY A 315 -18.71 -9.56 -6.61
CA GLY A 315 -20.06 -9.13 -6.97
C GLY A 315 -20.82 -10.22 -7.69
N THR A 316 -22.10 -10.35 -7.37
CA THR A 316 -23.01 -11.26 -8.08
C THR A 316 -23.90 -10.48 -9.05
N ASP A 317 -24.66 -11.21 -9.86
CA ASP A 317 -25.70 -10.66 -10.74
C ASP A 317 -26.96 -10.18 -9.99
N GLN A 318 -27.06 -10.48 -8.68
CA GLN A 318 -28.14 -10.03 -7.82
C GLN A 318 -27.70 -8.83 -6.96
N PRO A 319 -28.36 -7.66 -7.07
CA PRO A 319 -28.03 -6.48 -6.27
C PRO A 319 -28.09 -6.74 -4.77
N GLY A 320 -27.11 -6.23 -4.04
CA GLY A 320 -27.01 -6.38 -2.58
C GLY A 320 -26.51 -7.75 -2.10
N LYS A 321 -26.22 -8.69 -3.02
CA LYS A 321 -25.60 -9.98 -2.71
C LYS A 321 -24.16 -10.03 -3.22
N GLY A 322 -23.25 -10.46 -2.35
CA GLY A 322 -21.86 -10.69 -2.68
C GLY A 322 -21.43 -12.11 -2.32
N PHE A 323 -20.44 -12.63 -3.03
CA PHE A 323 -19.78 -13.88 -2.71
C PHE A 323 -18.53 -13.58 -1.88
N LEU A 324 -18.62 -13.80 -0.58
CA LEU A 324 -17.54 -13.64 0.38
C LEU A 324 -16.63 -14.87 0.33
N THR A 325 -15.34 -14.65 0.11
CA THR A 325 -14.30 -15.68 0.18
C THR A 325 -13.22 -15.28 1.18
N ILE A 326 -12.85 -16.20 2.07
CA ILE A 326 -11.68 -16.03 2.95
C ILE A 326 -10.68 -17.13 2.62
N MET A 327 -9.47 -16.74 2.24
CA MET A 327 -8.42 -17.67 1.81
C MET A 327 -7.06 -17.32 2.41
N GLU A 328 -6.16 -18.31 2.46
CA GLU A 328 -4.74 -18.10 2.76
C GLU A 328 -3.94 -18.04 1.45
N THR A 329 -3.36 -16.87 1.17
CA THR A 329 -2.78 -16.55 -0.14
C THR A 329 -1.65 -17.50 -0.54
N PHE A 330 -0.72 -17.82 0.38
CA PHE A 330 0.48 -18.59 0.03
C PHE A 330 0.21 -20.09 -0.15
N LYS A 331 -0.81 -20.62 0.52
CA LYS A 331 -1.21 -22.03 0.42
C LYS A 331 -2.37 -22.26 -0.56
N GLU A 332 -2.96 -21.18 -1.08
CA GLU A 332 -4.17 -21.20 -1.90
C GLU A 332 -5.34 -21.95 -1.22
N THR A 333 -5.36 -21.97 0.12
CA THR A 333 -6.37 -22.67 0.90
C THR A 333 -7.58 -21.77 1.11
N ILE A 334 -8.76 -22.23 0.68
CA ILE A 334 -10.04 -21.57 0.96
C ILE A 334 -10.52 -22.01 2.35
N HIS A 335 -10.80 -21.06 3.23
CA HIS A 335 -11.31 -21.30 4.58
C HIS A 335 -12.82 -21.07 4.69
N LEU A 336 -13.37 -20.13 3.93
CA LEU A 336 -14.81 -19.83 3.92
C LEU A 336 -15.23 -19.31 2.55
N GLN A 337 -16.39 -19.77 2.10
CA GLN A 337 -17.09 -19.27 0.94
C GLN A 337 -18.58 -19.19 1.24
N ALA A 338 -19.18 -18.02 1.06
CA ALA A 338 -20.60 -17.81 1.33
C ALA A 338 -21.18 -16.69 0.47
N VAL A 339 -22.43 -16.85 0.06
CA VAL A 339 -23.22 -15.74 -0.48
C VAL A 339 -23.78 -14.98 0.70
N VAL A 340 -23.50 -13.69 0.79
CA VAL A 340 -23.88 -12.83 1.92
C VAL A 340 -24.58 -11.57 1.43
N SER A 341 -25.43 -11.01 2.27
CA SER A 341 -25.89 -9.63 2.10
C SER A 341 -24.73 -8.67 2.32
N THR A 342 -24.46 -7.79 1.35
CA THR A 342 -23.35 -6.83 1.45
C THR A 342 -23.59 -5.80 2.54
N SER A 343 -24.83 -5.33 2.69
CA SER A 343 -25.22 -4.43 3.77
C SER A 343 -25.08 -5.08 5.15
N GLU A 344 -25.45 -6.37 5.27
CA GLU A 344 -25.31 -7.08 6.53
C GLU A 344 -23.83 -7.30 6.89
N LEU A 345 -22.97 -7.58 5.92
CA LEU A 345 -21.53 -7.70 6.12
C LEU A 345 -20.90 -6.40 6.63
N ALA A 346 -21.18 -5.28 5.97
CA ALA A 346 -20.68 -3.97 6.40
C ALA A 346 -21.19 -3.62 7.81
N ARG A 347 -22.49 -3.83 8.06
CA ARG A 347 -23.14 -3.55 9.34
C ARG A 347 -22.55 -4.39 10.49
N GLN A 348 -22.40 -5.70 10.30
CA GLN A 348 -21.83 -6.61 11.31
C GLN A 348 -20.37 -6.27 11.62
N LEU A 349 -19.56 -5.96 10.61
CA LEU A 349 -18.17 -5.56 10.85
C LEU A 349 -18.12 -4.24 11.62
N LYS A 350 -18.94 -3.25 11.22
CA LYS A 350 -19.03 -1.94 11.88
C LYS A 350 -19.43 -2.08 13.35
N GLU A 351 -20.48 -2.83 13.63
CA GLU A 351 -21.00 -3.06 14.98
C GLU A 351 -19.98 -3.75 15.86
N SER A 352 -19.45 -4.88 15.40
CA SER A 352 -18.53 -5.67 16.20
C SER A 352 -17.21 -4.95 16.43
N LEU A 353 -16.72 -4.18 15.46
CA LEU A 353 -15.51 -3.37 15.62
C LEU A 353 -15.75 -2.19 16.57
N TRP A 354 -16.90 -1.53 16.47
CA TRP A 354 -17.29 -0.47 17.40
C TRP A 354 -17.38 -1.00 18.82
N THR A 355 -18.20 -2.03 19.07
CA THR A 355 -18.37 -2.64 20.40
C THR A 355 -17.03 -3.06 20.97
N PHE A 356 -16.20 -3.73 20.17
CA PHE A 356 -14.88 -4.15 20.63
C PHE A 356 -13.99 -2.97 21.02
N LEU A 357 -13.78 -2.00 20.13
CA LEU A 357 -12.87 -0.88 20.39
C LEU A 357 -13.39 0.10 21.45
N HIS A 358 -14.70 0.24 21.59
CA HIS A 358 -15.35 1.16 22.51
C HIS A 358 -15.55 0.55 23.91
N ASP A 359 -16.07 -0.67 23.98
CA ASP A 359 -16.54 -1.28 25.23
C ASP A 359 -15.60 -2.37 25.77
N GLU A 360 -14.93 -3.12 24.89
CA GLU A 360 -14.18 -4.32 25.28
C GLU A 360 -12.65 -4.18 25.19
N PHE A 361 -12.15 -3.11 24.57
CA PHE A 361 -10.73 -2.94 24.31
C PHE A 361 -9.97 -2.63 25.60
N ASP A 362 -9.00 -3.47 25.90
CA ASP A 362 -8.09 -3.32 27.03
C ASP A 362 -6.72 -2.87 26.51
N PRO A 363 -6.36 -1.58 26.69
CA PRO A 363 -5.07 -1.06 26.28
C PRO A 363 -3.90 -1.84 26.89
N ASP A 364 -4.01 -2.33 28.13
CA ASP A 364 -2.93 -3.04 28.82
C ASP A 364 -2.69 -4.42 28.19
N GLN A 365 -3.74 -5.08 27.71
CA GLN A 365 -3.60 -6.33 26.95
C GLN A 365 -3.04 -6.11 25.54
N TRP A 366 -3.26 -4.93 24.96
CA TRP A 366 -2.70 -4.54 23.67
C TRP A 366 -1.27 -3.96 23.76
N ALA A 367 -0.84 -3.54 24.96
CA ALA A 367 0.35 -2.73 25.19
C ALA A 367 1.69 -3.45 25.08
N ASN A 368 2.28 -3.52 23.89
CA ASN A 368 3.70 -3.78 23.78
C ASN A 368 4.48 -2.48 24.04
N ALA A 369 5.39 -2.50 25.03
CA ALA A 369 5.99 -1.31 25.64
C ALA A 369 6.70 -0.34 24.67
N ASP A 370 6.92 -0.72 23.41
CA ASP A 370 7.84 -0.04 22.49
C ASP A 370 7.24 0.49 21.18
N LYS A 371 5.96 0.27 20.81
CA LYS A 371 5.52 0.53 19.40
C LYS A 371 4.22 1.32 19.13
N CYS A 372 3.33 1.53 20.10
CA CYS A 372 2.25 2.52 20.05
C CYS A 372 1.77 2.83 21.48
N ALA A 373 1.30 4.04 21.74
CA ALA A 373 0.49 4.25 22.94
C ALA A 373 -0.83 3.48 22.75
N PRO A 374 -1.09 2.41 23.52
CA PRO A 374 -2.20 1.47 23.26
C PRO A 374 -3.57 2.15 23.35
N GLU A 375 -3.65 3.21 24.16
CA GLU A 375 -4.81 4.09 24.32
C GLU A 375 -5.16 4.88 23.04
N GLU A 376 -4.23 5.02 22.10
CA GLU A 376 -4.46 5.78 20.86
C GLU A 376 -5.17 4.96 19.78
N LEU A 377 -5.18 3.61 19.85
CA LEU A 377 -5.74 2.77 18.80
C LEU A 377 -7.27 2.93 18.67
N PRO A 378 -8.08 2.82 19.73
CA PRO A 378 -9.52 3.06 19.64
C PRO A 378 -9.82 4.46 19.09
N THR A 379 -9.16 5.48 19.63
CA THR A 379 -9.34 6.87 19.18
C THR A 379 -8.99 7.03 17.70
N ALA A 380 -7.92 6.39 17.24
CA ALA A 380 -7.47 6.48 15.86
C ALA A 380 -8.39 5.77 14.85
N VAL A 381 -9.08 4.71 15.26
CA VAL A 381 -10.00 3.95 14.38
C VAL A 381 -11.41 4.54 14.46
N LEU A 382 -11.92 4.78 15.67
CA LEU A 382 -13.28 5.28 15.91
C LEU A 382 -13.47 6.77 15.60
N SER A 383 -12.38 7.50 15.30
CA SER A 383 -12.48 8.87 14.78
C SER A 383 -12.84 8.94 13.29
N ASP A 384 -12.82 7.82 12.56
CA ASP A 384 -13.25 7.77 11.16
C ASP A 384 -14.74 8.15 11.05
N PRO A 385 -15.12 9.04 10.09
CA PRO A 385 -16.51 9.46 9.90
C PRO A 385 -17.50 8.32 9.63
N TRP A 386 -17.02 7.15 9.23
CA TRP A 386 -17.87 5.97 9.05
C TRP A 386 -18.64 5.60 10.32
N PHE A 387 -18.16 5.98 11.51
CA PHE A 387 -18.82 5.71 12.78
C PHE A 387 -19.67 6.89 13.32
N ASP A 388 -19.88 7.97 12.56
CA ASP A 388 -20.59 9.17 13.02
C ASP A 388 -22.01 8.88 13.51
N ASP A 389 -22.74 8.03 12.80
CA ASP A 389 -24.08 7.56 13.15
C ASP A 389 -24.13 6.84 14.51
N ARG A 390 -23.01 6.25 14.95
CA ARG A 390 -22.89 5.61 16.27
C ARG A 390 -22.56 6.61 17.38
N ARG A 391 -21.92 7.74 17.04
CA ARG A 391 -21.61 8.82 17.98
C ARG A 391 -22.83 9.70 18.28
N GLU A 392 -23.73 9.83 17.31
CA GLU A 392 -24.92 10.67 17.40
C GLU A 392 -26.17 9.93 17.90
N ALA A 393 -26.09 8.62 18.12
CA ALA A 393 -27.19 7.86 18.71
C ALA A 393 -27.51 8.39 20.12
N PRO A 394 -28.76 8.80 20.38
CA PRO A 394 -29.13 9.34 21.68
C PRO A 394 -29.01 8.26 22.74
N ASP A 395 -28.16 8.51 23.72
CA ASP A 395 -27.95 7.74 24.95
C ASP A 395 -29.31 7.30 25.52
N ASP A 396 -29.69 6.05 25.28
CA ASP A 396 -30.91 5.43 25.75
C ASP A 396 -30.77 5.10 27.24
N GLY A 397 -30.60 6.15 28.04
CA GLY A 397 -31.26 6.35 29.32
C GLY A 397 -31.00 5.32 30.43
N THR A 398 -30.06 4.39 30.28
CA THR A 398 -29.63 3.50 31.36
C THR A 398 -28.23 3.88 31.80
N GLY A 399 -28.14 5.00 32.51
CA GLY A 399 -26.93 5.40 33.19
C GLY A 399 -26.42 4.30 34.13
N ARG A 400 -25.10 4.07 34.09
CA ARG A 400 -24.38 3.53 35.24
C ARG A 400 -23.24 4.44 35.62
N ALA A 401 -23.28 4.80 36.90
CA ALA A 401 -22.44 5.77 37.55
C ALA A 401 -20.96 5.44 37.44
N ALA A 402 -20.17 6.49 37.26
CA ALA A 402 -18.76 6.50 37.61
C ALA A 402 -18.59 6.15 39.09
N THR A 403 -18.08 4.94 39.38
CA THR A 403 -17.53 4.63 40.69
C THR A 403 -16.42 3.59 40.58
N GLY A 404 -15.26 3.94 41.11
CA GLY A 404 -14.40 3.00 41.80
C GLY A 404 -13.17 2.54 41.03
N THR A 405 -12.04 3.15 41.38
CA THR A 405 -10.68 2.63 41.25
C THR A 405 -10.66 1.11 41.48
N VAL A 406 -10.42 0.33 40.43
CA VAL A 406 -10.19 -1.12 40.53
C VAL A 406 -8.76 -1.35 41.06
N PRO A 407 -8.54 -2.22 42.05
CA PRO A 407 -7.20 -2.43 42.62
C PRO A 407 -6.28 -3.08 41.58
N ARG A 408 -5.04 -2.58 41.50
CA ARG A 408 -3.92 -3.23 40.80
C ARG A 408 -3.87 -4.72 41.18
N ARG A 409 -4.06 -5.60 40.19
CA ARG A 409 -3.82 -7.04 40.34
C ARG A 409 -2.35 -7.27 40.03
N GLU A 410 -1.57 -7.64 41.05
CA GLU A 410 -0.17 -8.04 40.86
C GLU A 410 -0.10 -9.28 39.97
N LEU A 411 0.82 -9.24 39.00
CA LEU A 411 1.15 -10.37 38.13
C LEU A 411 1.67 -11.53 38.99
N PRO A 412 1.27 -12.79 38.70
CA PRO A 412 1.81 -13.93 39.41
C PRO A 412 3.29 -14.10 39.05
N THR A 413 4.16 -14.04 40.06
CA THR A 413 5.55 -14.46 39.95
C THR A 413 5.61 -15.93 39.57
N GLU A 414 6.34 -16.22 38.50
CA GLU A 414 6.68 -17.57 38.02
C GLU A 414 7.29 -18.42 39.15
N LYS A 415 6.90 -19.70 39.16
CA LYS A 415 7.67 -20.81 39.74
C LYS A 415 7.73 -21.94 38.74
#